data_AF-S8EAH5-F1
#
_entry.id   AF-S8EAH5-F1
#
_cell.length_a   1.000
_cell.length_b   1.000
_cell.length_c   1.000
_cell.angle_alpha   90.00
_cell.angle_beta   90.00
_cell.angle_gamma   90.00
#
_symmetry.space_group_name_H-M   'P 1'
#
loop_
_entity.id
_entity.type
_entity.pdbx_description
1 polymer ?
#
loop_
_entity_poly.entity_id
_entity_poly.type
_entity_poly.pdbx_seq_one_letter_code
_entity_poly.pdbx_strand_id
1 'polypeptide(L)'
;LACQVDDCTEDLSVGKDYHKRHRVCEIHSKASEALVGKQPQRFCQQCSRFHPLEEFDEGKRSCRRRLDGHNRRRRKGHPEVIP
;
A
#
# COMPACT_ATOMS: atom_id res chain seq x y z
N LEU A 1 -15.93 -13.84 2.34
CA LEU A 1 -15.53 -12.41 2.36
C LEU A 1 -14.50 -12.26 1.25
N ALA A 2 -14.76 -11.53 0.15
CA ALA A 2 -13.86 -11.55 -1.01
C ALA A 2 -12.84 -10.40 -1.01
N CYS A 3 -11.75 -10.58 -1.77
CA CYS A 3 -10.84 -9.49 -2.13
C CYS A 3 -11.58 -8.42 -2.94
N GLN A 4 -11.22 -7.15 -2.75
CA GLN A 4 -11.83 -6.03 -3.51
C GLN A 4 -11.21 -5.82 -4.91
N VAL A 5 -10.27 -6.68 -5.30
CA VAL A 5 -9.60 -6.60 -6.61
C VAL A 5 -10.52 -7.22 -7.65
N ASP A 6 -10.66 -6.56 -8.78
CA ASP A 6 -11.47 -7.01 -9.89
C ASP A 6 -11.00 -8.40 -10.34
N ASP A 7 -11.97 -9.26 -10.66
CA ASP A 7 -11.75 -10.66 -11.06
C ASP A 7 -11.03 -11.54 -10.01
N CYS A 8 -10.82 -11.05 -8.79
CA CYS A 8 -10.28 -11.84 -7.68
C CYS A 8 -11.41 -12.48 -6.86
N THR A 9 -11.45 -13.82 -6.86
CA THR A 9 -12.44 -14.61 -6.12
C THR A 9 -11.91 -15.22 -4.81
N GLU A 10 -10.71 -14.80 -4.39
CA GLU A 10 -10.07 -15.35 -3.19
C GLU A 10 -10.93 -15.13 -1.94
N ASP A 11 -11.23 -16.21 -1.22
CA ASP A 11 -11.99 -16.13 0.02
C ASP A 11 -11.09 -15.76 1.20
N LEU A 12 -11.37 -14.60 1.78
CA LEU A 12 -10.68 -14.08 2.94
C LEU A 12 -11.26 -14.63 4.25
N SER A 13 -12.38 -15.38 4.24
CA SER A 13 -13.05 -15.83 5.47
C SER A 13 -12.14 -16.62 6.41
N VAL A 14 -11.28 -17.48 5.83
CA VAL A 14 -10.28 -18.29 6.52
C VAL A 14 -8.92 -17.60 6.66
N GLY A 15 -8.79 -16.37 6.13
CA GLY A 15 -7.55 -15.60 6.13
C GLY A 15 -7.26 -14.87 7.45
N LYS A 16 -6.03 -14.34 7.55
CA LYS A 16 -5.59 -13.48 8.66
C LYS A 16 -6.50 -12.25 8.81
N ASP A 17 -6.72 -11.80 10.04
CA ASP A 17 -7.59 -10.65 10.33
C ASP A 17 -7.22 -9.37 9.59
N TYR A 18 -5.94 -9.15 9.33
CA TYR A 18 -5.47 -8.04 8.52
C TYR A 18 -6.08 -8.06 7.10
N HIS A 19 -6.00 -9.19 6.41
CA HIS A 19 -6.54 -9.37 5.06
C HIS A 19 -8.06 -9.19 5.03
N LYS A 20 -8.75 -9.75 6.04
CA LYS A 20 -10.20 -9.59 6.22
C LYS A 20 -10.60 -8.13 6.41
N ARG A 21 -9.95 -7.43 7.35
CA ARG A 21 -10.21 -6.03 7.68
C ARG A 21 -10.03 -5.10 6.48
N HIS A 22 -9.00 -5.35 5.68
CA HIS A 22 -8.65 -4.52 4.54
C HIS A 22 -9.23 -5.02 3.21
N ARG A 23 -10.00 -6.12 3.22
CA ARG A 23 -10.57 -6.77 2.04
C ARG A 23 -9.56 -6.94 0.91
N VAL A 24 -8.40 -7.50 1.26
CA VAL A 24 -7.28 -7.74 0.34
C VAL A 24 -6.66 -9.09 0.63
N CYS A 25 -6.42 -9.91 -0.39
CA CYS A 25 -5.75 -11.20 -0.21
C CYS A 25 -4.24 -11.04 -0.05
N GLU A 26 -3.56 -12.12 0.36
CA GLU A 26 -2.10 -12.09 0.56
C GLU A 26 -1.35 -11.73 -0.72
N ILE A 27 -1.80 -12.25 -1.87
CA ILE A 27 -1.21 -11.98 -3.19
C ILE A 27 -1.31 -10.49 -3.51
N HIS A 28 -2.53 -9.92 -3.49
CA HIS A 28 -2.76 -8.51 -3.84
C HIS A 28 -2.19 -7.52 -2.82
N SER A 29 -1.98 -7.94 -1.57
CA SER A 29 -1.28 -7.10 -0.58
C SER A 29 0.21 -6.89 -0.91
N LYS A 30 0.79 -7.79 -1.71
CA LYS A 30 2.21 -7.78 -2.13
C LYS A 30 2.39 -7.49 -3.62
N ALA A 31 1.31 -7.52 -4.39
CA ALA A 31 1.33 -7.30 -5.82
C ALA A 31 1.81 -5.89 -6.17
N SER A 32 2.56 -5.81 -7.27
CA SER A 32 3.02 -4.54 -7.84
C SER A 32 1.89 -3.78 -8.54
N GLU A 33 0.82 -4.46 -8.92
CA GLU A 33 -0.34 -3.89 -9.60
C GLU A 33 -1.54 -4.80 -9.35
N ALA A 34 -2.72 -4.21 -9.23
CA ALA A 34 -4.00 -4.89 -9.14
C ALA A 34 -5.08 -3.98 -9.75
N LEU A 35 -6.04 -4.57 -10.46
CA LEU A 35 -7.17 -3.83 -11.01
C LEU A 35 -8.24 -3.67 -9.93
N VAL A 36 -8.59 -2.44 -9.54
CA VAL A 36 -9.63 -2.17 -8.54
C VAL A 36 -10.58 -1.13 -9.11
N GLY A 37 -11.84 -1.48 -9.33
CA GLY A 37 -12.81 -0.56 -9.93
C GLY A 37 -12.40 -0.14 -11.35
N LYS A 38 -11.86 -1.08 -12.13
CA LYS A 38 -11.36 -0.91 -13.51
C LYS A 38 -10.19 0.06 -13.64
N GLN A 39 -9.50 0.36 -12.54
CA GLN A 39 -8.33 1.22 -12.52
C GLN A 39 -7.11 0.45 -11.99
N PRO A 40 -5.93 0.62 -12.59
CA PRO A 40 -4.71 0.01 -12.10
C PRO A 40 -4.29 0.71 -10.79
N GLN A 41 -4.26 -0.06 -9.71
CA GLN A 41 -3.95 0.40 -8.37
C GLN A 41 -2.89 -0.51 -7.71
N ARG A 42 -2.28 -0.03 -6.63
CA ARG A 42 -1.38 -0.81 -5.78
C ARG A 42 -1.77 -0.63 -4.32
N PHE A 43 -1.61 -1.70 -3.54
CA PHE A 43 -1.86 -1.65 -2.10
C PHE A 43 -0.71 -0.94 -1.37
N CYS A 44 -1.02 0.17 -0.70
CA CYS A 44 -0.06 0.90 0.12
C CYS A 44 0.05 0.28 1.52
N GLN A 45 1.21 -0.25 1.87
CA GLN A 45 1.41 -0.93 3.16
C GLN A 45 1.24 -0.02 4.38
N GLN A 46 1.47 1.28 4.23
CA GLN A 46 1.36 2.24 5.34
C GLN A 46 -0.02 2.87 5.50
N CYS A 47 -0.80 2.90 4.42
CA CYS A 47 -2.17 3.38 4.45
C CYS A 47 -3.17 2.23 4.63
N SER A 48 -2.72 0.99 4.38
CA SER A 48 -3.54 -0.22 4.32
C SER A 48 -4.76 -0.06 3.41
N ARG A 49 -4.53 0.57 2.25
CA ARG A 49 -5.53 0.92 1.21
C ARG A 49 -4.91 0.86 -0.18
N PHE A 50 -5.73 0.63 -1.18
CA PHE A 50 -5.35 0.76 -2.58
C PHE A 50 -5.29 2.24 -2.99
N HIS A 51 -4.27 2.56 -3.77
CA HIS A 51 -4.09 3.86 -4.41
C HIS A 51 -3.77 3.66 -5.89
N PRO A 52 -4.11 4.61 -6.78
CA PRO A 52 -3.65 4.61 -8.16
C PRO A 52 -2.13 4.40 -8.25
N LEU A 53 -1.67 3.68 -9.27
CA LEU A 53 -0.23 3.48 -9.46
C LEU A 53 0.56 4.78 -9.56
N GLU A 54 -0.05 5.82 -10.11
CA GLU A 54 0.50 7.17 -10.18
C GLU A 54 0.83 7.75 -8.81
N GLU A 55 0.22 7.28 -7.72
CA GLU A 55 0.56 7.71 -6.36
C GLU A 55 1.83 7.03 -5.79
N PHE A 56 2.50 6.15 -6.53
CA PHE A 56 3.70 5.44 -6.08
C PHE A 56 4.93 5.85 -6.90
N ASP A 57 6.08 5.86 -6.25
CA ASP A 57 7.38 5.92 -6.94
C ASP A 57 7.82 4.50 -7.33
N GLU A 58 8.58 4.40 -8.42
CA GLU A 58 9.10 3.12 -8.91
C GLU A 58 9.93 2.41 -7.81
N GLY A 59 9.66 1.12 -7.60
CA GLY A 59 10.29 0.32 -6.55
C GLY A 59 9.80 0.56 -5.11
N LYS A 60 8.86 1.50 -4.86
CA LYS A 60 8.29 1.72 -3.52
C LYS A 60 6.94 1.01 -3.34
N ARG A 61 6.69 0.54 -2.11
CA ARG A 61 5.42 -0.11 -1.69
C ARG A 61 4.53 0.80 -0.82
N SER A 62 4.87 2.07 -0.72
CA SER A 62 4.12 3.10 0.00
C SER A 62 3.88 4.27 -0.94
N CYS A 63 2.70 4.90 -0.86
CA CYS A 63 2.39 6.06 -1.69
C CYS A 63 3.28 7.27 -1.33
N ARG A 64 3.51 8.13 -2.33
CA ARG A 64 4.34 9.35 -2.26
C ARG A 64 3.97 10.23 -1.07
N ARG A 65 2.66 10.43 -0.85
CA ARG A 65 2.11 11.21 0.26
C ARG A 65 2.62 10.77 1.63
N ARG A 66 2.78 9.46 1.85
CA ARG A 66 3.24 8.90 3.12
C ARG A 66 4.76 8.92 3.24
N LEU A 67 5.48 8.68 2.13
CA LEU A 67 6.94 8.74 2.09
C LEU A 67 7.47 10.16 2.36
N ASP A 68 6.81 11.18 1.83
CA ASP A 68 7.15 12.58 2.09
C ASP A 68 7.08 12.96 3.58
N GLY A 69 6.11 12.41 4.31
CA GLY A 69 5.99 12.60 5.76
C GLY A 69 7.13 11.93 6.55
N HIS A 70 7.68 10.83 6.04
CA HIS A 70 8.87 10.19 6.64
C HIS A 70 10.14 10.95 6.32
N ASN A 71 10.33 11.35 5.06
CA ASN A 71 11.53 12.08 4.63
C ASN A 71 11.69 13.42 5.36
N ARG A 72 10.58 14.15 5.61
CA ARG A 72 10.58 15.38 6.41
C ARG A 72 10.98 15.14 7.86
N ARG A 73 10.52 14.05 8.48
CA ARG A 73 10.89 13.69 9.86
C ARG A 73 12.34 13.25 9.98
N ARG A 74 12.85 12.46 9.03
CA ARG A 74 14.27 12.10 8.95
C ARG A 74 15.18 13.32 8.81
N ARG A 75 14.82 14.29 7.97
CA ARG A 75 15.59 15.53 7.80
C ARG A 75 15.67 16.40 9.05
N LYS A 76 14.69 16.35 9.95
CA LYS A 76 14.71 17.08 11.22
C LYS A 76 15.46 16.36 12.36
N GLY A 77 15.89 15.12 12.15
CA GLY A 77 16.53 14.29 13.19
C GLY A 77 18.05 14.20 13.10
N HIS A 78 18.69 14.88 12.14
CA HIS A 78 20.14 15.09 12.20
C HIS A 78 20.35 16.45 12.88
N PRO A 79 20.85 16.51 14.13
CA PRO A 79 21.47 17.74 14.57
C PRO A 79 22.59 18.01 13.56
N GLU A 80 22.55 19.19 12.94
CA GLU A 80 23.70 19.69 12.19
C GLU A 80 24.89 19.61 13.14
N VAL A 81 25.85 18.73 12.83
CA VAL A 81 27.18 18.80 13.44
C VAL A 81 27.77 20.08 12.87
N ILE A 82 27.59 21.17 13.61
CA ILE A 82 28.23 22.46 13.34
C ILE A 82 29.74 22.22 13.50
N PRO A 83 30.58 22.59 12.50
CA PRO A 83 32.02 22.30 12.50
C PRO A 83 32.78 22.98 13.65
#